data_AF-A0A839A8N9-F1
#
_entry.id   AF-A0A839A8N9-F1
#
_cell.length_a   1.000
_cell.length_b   1.000
_cell.length_c   1.000
_cell.angle_alpha   90.00
_cell.angle_beta   90.00
_cell.angle_gamma   90.00
#
_symmetry.space_group_name_H-M   'P 1'
#
loop_
_entity.id
_entity.type
_entity.pdbx_description
1 polymer ?
#
loop_
_entity_poly.entity_id
_entity_poly.type
_entity_poly.pdbx_seq_one_letter_code
_entity_poly.pdbx_strand_id
1 'polypeptide(L)'
;MMEAMVLNLVELIQRQFEPNDIVTRIKHLLEQSAFYFTTAKLDNLVKGGRVNPLSGLLSNALEIIPIITMSAESDGEVSVPDEIRTKKRAQDRLFEIADAHIQQYPKYAYVAVGHTGGEANALVMRNRI
;
A
#
# COMPACT_ATOMS: atom_id res chain seq x y z
N MET A 1 -4.18 -4.21 -4.61
CA MET A 1 -3.04 -4.69 -5.42
C MET A 1 -3.37 -6.01 -6.12
N MET A 2 -3.54 -7.12 -5.40
CA MET A 2 -3.82 -8.43 -6.01
C MET A 2 -5.08 -8.44 -6.89
N GLU A 3 -6.18 -7.82 -6.47
CA GLU A 3 -7.40 -7.70 -7.28
C GLU A 3 -7.13 -7.04 -8.65
N ALA A 4 -6.46 -5.89 -8.67
CA ALA A 4 -6.13 -5.17 -9.90
C ALA A 4 -5.23 -6.01 -10.83
N MET A 5 -4.28 -6.77 -10.26
CA MET A 5 -3.43 -7.70 -11.02
C MET A 5 -4.25 -8.83 -11.64
N VAL A 6 -5.19 -9.41 -10.89
CA VAL A 6 -6.07 -10.48 -11.40
C VAL A 6 -6.96 -9.96 -12.51
N LEU A 7 -7.55 -8.76 -12.36
CA LEU A 7 -8.37 -8.15 -13.41
C LEU A 7 -7.54 -7.89 -14.68
N ASN A 8 -6.33 -7.36 -14.54
CA ASN A 8 -5.45 -7.14 -15.69
C ASN A 8 -5.03 -8.45 -16.36
N LEU A 9 -4.71 -9.48 -15.57
CA LEU A 9 -4.41 -10.82 -16.07
C LEU A 9 -5.58 -11.38 -16.90
N VAL A 10 -6.80 -11.28 -16.39
CA VAL A 10 -8.01 -11.72 -17.09
C VAL A 10 -8.18 -10.96 -18.40
N GLU A 11 -8.00 -9.64 -18.40
CA GLU A 11 -8.07 -8.81 -19.62
C GLU A 11 -7.04 -9.25 -20.67
N LEU A 12 -5.79 -9.47 -20.26
CA LEU A 12 -4.72 -9.89 -21.18
C LEU A 12 -4.99 -11.27 -21.79
N ILE A 13 -5.53 -12.21 -21.00
CA ILE A 13 -5.95 -13.54 -21.49
C ILE A 13 -7.09 -13.40 -22.50
N GLN A 14 -8.11 -12.59 -22.19
CA GLN A 14 -9.25 -12.37 -23.09
C GLN A 14 -8.82 -11.73 -24.42
N ARG A 15 -7.79 -10.90 -24.38
CA ARG A 15 -7.17 -10.27 -25.55
C ARG A 15 -6.16 -11.17 -26.27
N GLN A 16 -6.02 -12.42 -25.84
CA GLN A 16 -5.18 -13.45 -26.46
C GLN A 16 -3.70 -13.05 -26.55
N PHE A 17 -3.19 -12.36 -25.54
CA PHE A 17 -1.74 -12.14 -25.43
C PHE A 17 -1.01 -13.47 -25.21
N GLU A 18 0.20 -13.58 -25.76
CA GLU A 18 1.06 -14.74 -25.54
C GLU A 18 1.45 -14.87 -24.06
N PRO A 19 1.58 -16.09 -23.50
CA PRO A 19 1.86 -16.28 -22.08
C PRO A 19 3.09 -15.53 -21.56
N ASN A 20 4.17 -15.46 -22.36
CA ASN A 20 5.37 -14.73 -21.98
C ASN A 20 5.16 -13.21 -21.93
N ASP A 21 4.32 -12.68 -22.81
CA ASP A 21 3.96 -11.26 -22.82
C ASP A 21 3.11 -10.91 -21.59
N ILE A 22 2.19 -11.80 -21.22
CA ILE A 22 1.38 -11.67 -20.01
C ILE A 22 2.28 -11.61 -18.78
N VAL A 23 3.20 -12.56 -18.62
CA VAL A 23 4.14 -12.60 -17.48
C VAL A 23 4.97 -11.32 -17.42
N THR A 24 5.46 -10.85 -18.56
CA THR A 24 6.27 -9.63 -18.64
C THR A 24 5.48 -8.40 -18.19
N ARG A 25 4.22 -8.26 -18.66
CA ARG A 25 3.34 -7.16 -18.28
C ARG A 25 2.96 -7.18 -16.80
N ILE A 26 2.63 -8.37 -16.27
CA ILE A 26 2.27 -8.51 -14.85
C ILE A 26 3.47 -8.20 -13.94
N LYS A 27 4.68 -8.62 -14.31
CA LYS A 27 5.90 -8.24 -13.57
C LYS A 27 6.12 -6.74 -13.56
N HIS A 28 5.95 -6.08 -14.70
CA HIS A 28 6.06 -4.63 -14.78
C HIS A 28 5.01 -3.91 -13.92
N LEU A 29 3.78 -4.41 -13.91
CA LEU A 29 2.74 -3.88 -13.03
C LEU A 29 3.05 -4.10 -11.54
N LEU A 30 3.65 -5.24 -11.19
CA LEU A 30 4.11 -5.52 -9.82
C LEU A 30 5.21 -4.55 -9.38
N GLU A 31 6.19 -4.27 -10.24
CA GLU A 31 7.26 -3.29 -9.99
C GLU A 31 6.71 -1.89 -9.69
N GLN A 32 5.60 -1.51 -10.33
CA GLN A 32 4.94 -0.21 -10.19
C GLN A 32 3.87 -0.19 -9.10
N SER A 33 3.65 -1.32 -8.41
CA SER A 33 2.61 -1.45 -7.41
C SER A 33 3.16 -1.20 -6.02
N ALA A 34 2.43 -0.39 -5.25
CA ALA A 34 2.70 -0.21 -3.84
C ALA A 34 1.40 -0.24 -3.02
N PHE A 35 1.53 -0.58 -1.75
CA PHE A 35 0.45 -0.57 -0.78
C PHE A 35 0.85 0.29 0.42
N TYR A 36 0.09 1.34 0.68
CA TYR A 36 0.30 2.25 1.79
C TYR A 36 -0.91 2.22 2.72
N PHE A 37 -0.68 2.06 4.01
CA PHE A 37 -1.76 2.06 4.98
C PHE A 37 -1.30 2.54 6.36
N THR A 38 -2.27 2.73 7.24
CA THR A 38 -2.03 3.08 8.63
C THR A 38 -2.98 2.31 9.55
N THR A 39 -2.58 2.13 10.80
CA THR A 39 -3.34 1.44 11.85
C THR A 39 -3.17 2.17 13.17
N ALA A 40 -4.15 2.09 14.07
CA ALA A 40 -4.03 2.65 15.42
C ALA A 40 -3.11 1.83 16.32
N LYS A 41 -2.90 0.53 16.01
CA LYS A 41 -2.05 -0.38 16.79
C LYS A 41 -1.30 -1.34 15.87
N LEU A 42 -0.04 -1.60 16.20
CA LEU A 42 0.84 -2.53 15.48
C LEU A 42 0.79 -3.96 16.01
N ASP A 43 0.17 -4.19 17.17
CA ASP A 43 0.14 -5.47 17.88
C ASP A 43 -0.16 -6.66 16.97
N ASN A 44 -1.14 -6.53 16.07
CA ASN A 44 -1.53 -7.62 15.17
C ASN A 44 -0.45 -7.94 14.13
N LEU A 45 0.26 -6.94 13.62
CA LEU A 45 1.34 -7.14 12.65
C LEU A 45 2.57 -7.74 13.33
N VAL A 46 2.89 -7.29 14.55
CA VAL A 46 3.99 -7.82 15.36
C VAL A 46 3.70 -9.26 15.80
N LYS A 47 2.54 -9.53 16.40
CA LYS A 47 2.14 -10.89 16.80
C LYS A 47 2.01 -11.82 15.60
N GLY A 48 1.68 -11.27 14.43
CA GLY A 48 1.67 -12.01 13.18
C GLY A 48 3.07 -12.28 12.61
N GLY A 49 4.13 -11.65 13.10
CA GLY A 49 5.48 -11.79 12.54
C GLY A 49 5.67 -11.08 11.19
N ARG A 50 4.77 -10.17 10.81
CA ARG A 50 4.85 -9.39 9.56
C ARG A 50 5.66 -8.11 9.73
N VAL A 51 5.88 -7.68 10.97
CA VAL A 51 6.71 -6.52 11.31
C VAL A 51 7.69 -6.96 12.40
N ASN A 52 8.98 -6.70 12.20
CA ASN A 52 10.01 -7.05 13.17
C ASN A 52 9.92 -6.12 14.40
N PRO A 53 9.65 -6.64 15.61
CA PRO A 53 9.56 -5.82 16.81
C PRO A 53 10.86 -5.04 17.13
N LEU A 54 12.02 -5.49 16.64
CA LEU A 54 13.32 -4.87 16.89
C LEU A 54 13.60 -3.63 16.02
N SER A 55 12.73 -3.26 15.07
CA SER A 55 12.94 -2.15 14.14
C SER A 55 12.57 -0.75 14.70
N GLY A 56 12.52 -0.57 16.03
CA GLY A 56 12.29 0.73 16.69
C GLY A 56 10.87 0.97 17.24
N LEU A 57 9.93 0.08 16.96
CA LEU A 57 8.50 0.21 17.30
C LEU A 57 8.15 -0.07 18.78
N LEU A 58 9.12 -0.55 19.57
CA LEU A 58 8.92 -0.93 20.98
C LEU A 58 9.37 0.14 22.00
N SER A 59 9.76 1.35 21.56
CA SER A 59 10.45 2.29 22.47
C SER A 59 9.56 3.18 23.34
N ASN A 60 8.30 3.47 22.99
CA ASN A 60 7.55 4.49 23.73
C ASN A 60 6.05 4.20 23.88
N ALA A 61 5.58 4.35 25.12
CA ALA A 61 4.20 4.27 25.58
C ALA A 61 3.28 5.42 25.08
N LEU A 62 3.52 5.99 23.89
CA LEU A 62 2.76 7.12 23.34
C LEU A 62 2.08 6.78 22.02
N GLU A 63 0.85 7.27 21.86
CA GLU A 63 -0.09 7.06 20.75
C GLU A 63 0.47 7.51 19.38
N ILE A 64 1.34 6.69 18.80
CA ILE A 64 1.87 6.88 17.45
C ILE A 64 1.03 6.05 16.47
N ILE A 65 0.72 6.69 15.35
CA ILE A 65 0.01 6.14 14.20
C ILE A 65 1.07 5.92 13.11
N PRO A 66 1.54 4.69 12.90
CA PRO A 66 2.56 4.38 11.89
C PRO A 66 1.99 4.51 10.47
N ILE A 67 2.84 4.96 9.56
CA ILE A 67 2.66 4.77 8.12
C ILE A 67 3.39 3.50 7.76
N ILE A 68 2.70 2.61 7.05
CA ILE A 68 3.20 1.29 6.70
C ILE A 68 3.15 1.15 5.19
N THR A 69 4.22 0.60 4.61
CA THR A 69 4.33 0.37 3.17
C THR A 69 4.80 -1.04 2.84
N MET A 70 4.45 -1.48 1.63
CA MET A 70 4.90 -2.71 0.99
C MET A 70 4.95 -2.47 -0.52
N SER A 71 6.08 -2.78 -1.16
CA SER A 71 6.30 -2.60 -2.60
C SER A 71 7.20 -3.69 -3.16
N ALA A 72 7.41 -3.70 -4.47
CA ALA A 72 8.40 -4.57 -5.09
C ALA A 72 9.83 -4.27 -4.63
N GLU A 73 10.15 -3.00 -4.31
CA GLU A 73 11.47 -2.59 -3.80
C GLU A 73 11.79 -3.23 -2.44
N SER A 74 10.77 -3.50 -1.62
CA SER A 74 10.94 -4.20 -0.34
C SER A 74 10.78 -5.71 -0.46
N ASP A 75 10.73 -6.28 -1.67
CA ASP A 75 10.41 -7.70 -1.91
C ASP A 75 9.12 -8.16 -1.19
N GLY A 76 8.14 -7.26 -1.10
CA GLY A 76 6.90 -7.51 -0.38
C GLY A 76 7.04 -7.52 1.16
N GLU A 77 8.20 -7.19 1.72
CA GLU A 77 8.34 -6.98 3.15
C GLU A 77 7.63 -5.70 3.60
N VAL A 78 7.07 -5.75 4.80
CA VAL A 78 6.38 -4.62 5.43
C VAL A 78 7.40 -3.73 6.12
N SER A 79 7.38 -2.44 5.81
CA SER A 79 8.22 -1.44 6.47
C SER A 79 7.40 -0.30 7.07
N VAL A 80 7.97 0.38 8.06
CA VAL A 80 7.35 1.51 8.77
C VAL A 80 8.22 2.75 8.58
N PRO A 81 8.06 3.49 7.46
CA PRO A 81 8.91 4.64 7.15
C PRO A 81 8.67 5.85 8.04
N ASP A 82 7.44 6.04 8.55
CA ASP A 82 7.07 7.26 9.29
C ASP A 82 6.18 6.95 10.50
N GLU A 83 6.34 7.75 11.55
CA GLU A 83 5.59 7.69 12.80
C GLU A 83 4.86 9.01 13.06
N ILE A 84 3.53 9.00 12.96
CA ILE A 84 2.70 10.22 12.98
C ILE A 84 1.82 10.25 14.24
N ARG A 85 1.59 11.43 14.83
CA ARG A 85 0.82 11.57 16.09
C ARG A 85 -0.68 11.76 15.94
N THR A 86 -1.17 12.11 14.74
CA THR A 86 -2.58 12.42 14.53
C THR A 86 -3.08 11.76 13.26
N LYS A 87 -4.33 11.29 13.29
CA LYS A 87 -4.96 10.61 12.16
C LYS A 87 -5.04 11.46 10.90
N LYS A 88 -5.35 12.75 11.03
CA LYS A 88 -5.39 13.68 9.90
C LYS A 88 -4.03 13.75 9.21
N ARG A 89 -2.94 13.99 9.97
CA ARG A 89 -1.59 13.99 9.41
C ARG A 89 -1.19 12.65 8.81
N ALA A 90 -1.63 11.53 9.39
CA ALA A 90 -1.35 10.21 8.83
C ALA A 90 -2.04 10.03 7.47
N GLN A 91 -3.29 10.48 7.34
CA GLN A 91 -4.00 10.50 6.06
C GLN A 91 -3.30 11.40 5.04
N ASP A 92 -2.97 12.64 5.42
CA ASP A 92 -2.23 13.57 4.56
C ASP A 92 -0.92 12.96 4.08
N ARG A 93 -0.18 12.29 4.98
CA ARG A 93 1.07 11.63 4.65
C ARG A 93 0.90 10.47 3.66
N LEU A 94 -0.17 9.68 3.78
CA LEU A 94 -0.48 8.64 2.80
C LEU A 94 -0.71 9.22 1.40
N PHE A 95 -1.37 10.37 1.29
CA PHE A 95 -1.54 11.07 0.01
C PHE A 95 -0.21 11.56 -0.55
N GLU A 96 0.64 12.20 0.27
CA GLU A 96 1.96 12.66 -0.19
C GLU A 96 2.81 11.52 -0.77
N ILE A 97 2.82 10.36 -0.08
CA ILE A 97 3.57 9.19 -0.53
C ILE A 97 2.97 8.61 -1.81
N ALA A 98 1.64 8.49 -1.88
CA ALA A 98 0.95 7.98 -3.07
C ALA A 98 1.16 8.91 -4.28
N ASP A 99 1.04 10.22 -4.11
CA ASP A 99 1.26 11.22 -5.16
C ASP A 99 2.70 11.18 -5.66
N ALA A 100 3.68 11.12 -4.76
CA ALA A 100 5.09 10.99 -5.13
C ALA A 100 5.36 9.71 -5.94
N HIS A 101 4.74 8.59 -5.56
CA HIS A 101 4.85 7.33 -6.29
C HIS A 101 4.18 7.41 -7.67
N ILE A 102 2.97 7.98 -7.77
CA ILE A 102 2.25 8.15 -9.04
C ILE A 102 3.05 9.04 -10.01
N GLN A 103 3.70 10.10 -9.51
CA GLN A 103 4.53 10.98 -10.33
C GLN A 103 5.74 10.28 -10.97
N GLN A 104 6.20 9.16 -10.40
CA GLN A 104 7.25 8.32 -11.01
C GLN A 104 6.75 7.56 -12.26
N TYR A 105 5.42 7.38 -12.40
CA TYR A 105 4.79 6.60 -13.47
C TYR A 105 3.65 7.38 -14.18
N PRO A 106 3.96 8.41 -14.98
CA PRO A 106 3.03 9.49 -15.33
C PRO A 106 1.97 9.17 -16.41
N LYS A 107 1.65 7.91 -16.68
CA LYS A 107 0.64 7.55 -17.71
C LYS A 107 -0.75 7.34 -17.11
N TYR A 108 -0.90 6.32 -16.27
CA TYR A 108 -2.18 5.93 -15.68
C TYR A 108 -1.94 5.33 -14.31
N ALA A 109 -2.67 5.81 -13.29
CA ALA A 109 -2.65 5.26 -11.94
C ALA A 109 -3.99 4.60 -11.64
N TYR A 110 -3.97 3.35 -11.20
CA TYR A 110 -5.12 2.71 -10.58
C TYR A 110 -4.98 2.82 -9.07
N VAL A 111 -5.85 3.60 -8.45
CA VAL A 111 -5.85 3.83 -6.99
C VAL A 111 -7.10 3.21 -6.39
N ALA A 112 -6.92 2.38 -5.37
CA ALA A 112 -7.99 1.77 -4.61
C ALA A 112 -7.83 2.08 -3.12
N VAL A 113 -8.92 2.46 -2.45
CA VAL A 113 -8.97 2.71 -1.02
C VAL A 113 -9.70 1.56 -0.34
N GLY A 114 -9.04 0.87 0.58
CA GLY A 114 -9.61 -0.21 1.40
C GLY A 114 -9.63 0.15 2.88
N HIS A 115 -10.44 -0.58 3.68
CA HIS A 115 -10.43 -0.44 5.13
C HIS A 115 -10.77 -1.75 5.85
N THR A 116 -10.35 -1.82 7.11
CA THR A 116 -10.80 -2.83 8.08
C THR A 116 -11.45 -2.11 9.25
N GLY A 117 -12.78 -2.10 9.31
CA GLY A 117 -13.55 -1.41 10.36
C GLY A 117 -13.47 0.13 10.34
N GLY A 118 -13.04 0.74 9.24
CA GLY A 118 -12.75 2.18 9.14
C GLY A 118 -13.49 2.91 8.00
N GLU A 119 -14.69 2.48 7.64
CA GLU A 119 -15.43 2.93 6.44
C GLU A 119 -15.52 4.44 6.28
N ALA A 120 -15.91 5.17 7.35
CA ALA A 120 -16.02 6.63 7.28
C ALA A 120 -14.71 7.32 6.85
N ASN A 121 -13.56 6.79 7.27
CA ASN A 121 -12.26 7.36 6.88
C ASN A 121 -11.90 7.01 5.46
N ALA A 122 -12.21 5.77 5.03
CA ALA A 122 -12.01 5.36 3.65
C ALA A 122 -12.87 6.19 2.70
N LEU A 123 -14.09 6.55 3.09
CA LEU A 123 -14.94 7.42 2.27
C LEU A 123 -14.36 8.83 2.16
N VAL A 124 -13.84 9.40 3.27
CA VAL A 124 -13.11 10.67 3.23
C VAL A 124 -11.90 10.58 2.29
N MET A 125 -11.12 9.50 2.38
CA MET A 125 -9.94 9.33 1.53
C MET A 125 -10.31 9.14 0.07
N ARG A 126 -11.34 8.32 -0.23
CA ARG A 126 -11.86 8.11 -1.58
C ARG A 126 -12.32 9.41 -2.22
N ASN A 127 -13.00 10.28 -1.49
CA ASN A 127 -13.52 11.55 -2.02
C ASN A 127 -12.42 12.59 -2.29
N ARG A 128 -11.17 12.34 -1.89
CA ARG A 128 -10.03 13.21 -2.11
C ARG A 128 -9.20 12.81 -3.34
N ILE A 129 -9.45 11.64 -3.90
CA ILE A 129 -8.82 11.09 -5.12
C ILE A 129 -9.76 11.33 -6.29
#